data_AF-A0A376P0E0-F1
#
_entry.id   AF-A0A376P0E0-F1
#
_cell.length_a   1.000
_cell.length_b   1.000
_cell.length_c   1.000
_cell.angle_alpha   90.00
_cell.angle_beta   90.00
_cell.angle_gamma   90.00
#
_symmetry.space_group_name_H-M   'P 1'
#
loop_
_entity.id
_entity.type
_entity.pdbx_description
1 polymer ?
#
loop_
_entity_poly.entity_id
_entity_poly.type
_entity_poly.pdbx_seq_one_letter_code
_entity_poly.pdbx_strand_id
1 'polypeptide(L)'
;MITFTDKELIKEIKERIGSLDVRDNIERRAYEIALASLEEDPVAWLHSDNGLGIPAITRSKKIADSWLSKGWYVQPLYIAQPVHVPEEMNLARAQKEVGFNRYIRAGYVDGWNACRATMLHGAKPVSQTYKLNKLSGNSPVTPDGWISCSERMPNDKQYVWCWGKSYGWTECDTFEGYYDCSRNKWWAVTDNGEEPASKVTHWMPLPEPPQEVK
;
A
#
# COMPACT_ATOMS: atom_id res chain seq x y z
N MET A 1 -31.62 -5.15 6.55
CA MET A 1 -30.51 -5.18 5.57
C MET A 1 -30.34 -6.65 5.19
N ILE A 2 -30.65 -7.03 3.95
CA ILE A 2 -30.56 -8.44 3.54
C ILE A 2 -29.08 -8.71 3.25
N THR A 3 -28.44 -9.56 4.05
CA THR A 3 -27.08 -10.04 3.79
C THR A 3 -27.18 -11.18 2.78
N PHE A 4 -26.82 -10.91 1.54
CA PHE A 4 -26.66 -11.97 0.54
C PHE A 4 -25.44 -12.83 0.87
N THR A 5 -25.56 -14.13 0.69
CA THR A 5 -24.41 -15.03 0.70
C THR A 5 -23.62 -14.89 -0.60
N ASP A 6 -22.32 -15.23 -0.58
CA ASP A 6 -21.48 -15.19 -1.79
C ASP A 6 -22.09 -16.01 -2.95
N LYS A 7 -22.77 -17.12 -2.64
CA LYS A 7 -23.47 -17.94 -3.64
C LYS A 7 -24.64 -17.21 -4.30
N GLU A 8 -25.39 -16.43 -3.53
CA GLU A 8 -26.51 -15.63 -4.05
C GLU A 8 -26.00 -14.45 -4.87
N LEU A 9 -24.91 -13.80 -4.43
CA LEU A 9 -24.24 -12.73 -5.19
C LEU A 9 -23.69 -13.24 -6.53
N ILE A 10 -22.98 -14.37 -6.52
CA ILE A 10 -22.45 -14.99 -7.75
C ILE A 10 -23.59 -15.29 -8.74
N LYS A 11 -24.70 -15.84 -8.23
CA LYS A 11 -25.87 -16.16 -9.07
C LYS A 11 -26.46 -14.91 -9.72
N GLU A 12 -26.72 -13.87 -8.92
CA GLU A 12 -27.27 -12.59 -9.39
C GLU A 12 -26.35 -11.92 -10.43
N ILE A 13 -25.04 -11.88 -10.16
CA ILE A 13 -24.06 -11.28 -11.08
C ILE A 13 -24.04 -12.02 -12.43
N LYS A 14 -24.06 -13.36 -12.42
CA LYS A 14 -24.13 -14.16 -13.66
C LYS A 14 -25.41 -13.90 -14.45
N GLU A 15 -26.55 -13.82 -13.77
CA GLU A 15 -27.83 -13.52 -14.40
C GLU A 15 -27.82 -12.13 -15.05
N ARG A 16 -27.26 -11.12 -14.37
CA ARG A 16 -27.13 -9.75 -14.93
C ARG A 16 -26.20 -9.64 -16.11
N ILE A 17 -25.06 -10.35 -16.12
CA ILE A 17 -24.13 -10.34 -17.27
C ILE A 17 -24.77 -11.04 -18.49
N GLY A 18 -25.53 -12.11 -18.24
CA GLY A 18 -26.18 -12.94 -19.26
C GLY A 18 -27.47 -12.33 -19.82
N SER A 19 -28.23 -11.62 -19.01
CA SER A 19 -29.32 -10.76 -19.49
C SER A 19 -28.71 -9.47 -20.06
N LEU A 20 -29.34 -8.87 -21.07
CA LEU A 20 -28.92 -7.56 -21.60
C LEU A 20 -29.22 -6.41 -20.61
N ASP A 21 -29.37 -6.71 -19.32
CA ASP A 21 -29.73 -5.76 -18.25
C ASP A 21 -28.52 -4.99 -17.70
N VAL A 22 -27.39 -5.06 -18.40
CA VAL A 22 -26.19 -4.27 -18.09
C VAL A 22 -26.25 -2.97 -18.86
N ARG A 23 -26.20 -1.84 -18.16
CA ARG A 23 -26.42 -0.50 -18.71
C ARG A 23 -25.38 -0.09 -19.75
N ASP A 24 -24.13 -0.50 -19.53
CA ASP A 24 -23.00 -0.21 -20.41
C ASP A 24 -21.84 -1.20 -20.22
N ASN A 25 -20.78 -1.03 -21.03
CA ASN A 25 -19.59 -1.88 -20.98
C ASN A 25 -18.77 -1.71 -19.69
N ILE A 26 -18.89 -0.58 -18.98
CA ILE A 26 -18.18 -0.33 -17.72
C ILE A 26 -18.83 -1.16 -16.62
N GLU A 27 -20.16 -1.13 -16.54
CA GLU A 27 -20.91 -1.94 -15.59
C GLU A 27 -20.68 -3.43 -15.84
N ARG A 28 -20.65 -3.87 -17.11
CA ARG A 28 -20.35 -5.28 -17.47
C ARG A 28 -18.99 -5.70 -16.94
N ARG A 29 -17.97 -4.86 -17.16
CA ARG A 29 -16.62 -5.15 -16.73
C ARG A 29 -16.46 -5.13 -15.21
N ALA A 30 -17.20 -4.26 -14.52
CA ALA A 30 -17.25 -4.26 -13.05
C ALA A 30 -17.85 -5.56 -12.51
N TYR A 31 -18.93 -6.06 -13.10
CA TYR A 31 -19.53 -7.34 -12.74
C TYR A 31 -18.60 -8.53 -13.02
N GLU A 32 -17.90 -8.54 -14.14
CA GLU A 32 -16.92 -9.58 -14.47
C GLU A 32 -15.76 -9.63 -13.46
N ILE A 33 -15.25 -8.47 -13.04
CA ILE A 33 -14.20 -8.37 -12.01
C ILE A 33 -14.73 -8.86 -10.66
N ALA A 34 -15.93 -8.43 -10.26
CA ALA A 34 -16.55 -8.87 -9.01
C ALA A 34 -16.79 -10.38 -9.01
N LEU A 35 -17.26 -10.95 -10.13
CA LEU A 35 -17.45 -12.38 -10.29
C LEU A 35 -16.15 -13.15 -10.15
N ALA A 36 -15.09 -12.72 -10.86
CA ALA A 36 -13.76 -13.34 -10.75
C ALA A 36 -13.22 -13.30 -9.32
N SER A 37 -13.45 -12.20 -8.58
CA SER A 37 -13.05 -12.09 -7.18
C SER A 37 -13.84 -13.00 -6.24
N LEU A 38 -15.13 -13.25 -6.51
CA LEU A 38 -15.99 -14.10 -5.68
C LEU A 38 -15.79 -15.60 -5.96
N GLU A 39 -15.32 -15.95 -7.17
CA GLU A 39 -15.07 -17.34 -7.57
C GLU A 39 -13.63 -17.81 -7.31
N GLU A 40 -12.73 -16.94 -6.87
CA GLU A 40 -11.36 -17.34 -6.57
C GLU A 40 -11.27 -18.22 -5.30
N ASP A 41 -10.46 -19.27 -5.39
CA ASP A 41 -10.13 -20.10 -4.24
C ASP A 41 -9.04 -19.42 -3.38
N PRO A 42 -9.22 -19.36 -2.05
CA PRO A 42 -8.20 -18.81 -1.16
C PRO A 42 -6.96 -19.71 -1.13
N VAL A 43 -5.79 -19.07 -1.05
CA VAL A 43 -4.50 -19.77 -1.05
C VAL A 43 -3.97 -20.05 0.35
N ALA A 44 -4.50 -19.35 1.34
CA ALA A 44 -4.18 -19.52 2.74
C ALA A 44 -5.33 -19.04 3.62
N TRP A 45 -5.24 -19.33 4.91
CA TRP A 45 -6.20 -18.89 5.92
C TRP A 45 -5.43 -18.38 7.12
N LEU A 46 -5.84 -17.23 7.63
CA LEU A 46 -5.32 -16.58 8.83
C LEU A 46 -6.31 -16.76 9.97
N HIS A 47 -5.80 -17.12 11.13
CA HIS A 47 -6.51 -17.03 12.38
C HIS A 47 -5.87 -15.92 13.23
N SER A 48 -6.68 -15.03 13.80
CA SER A 48 -6.21 -13.86 14.58
C SER A 48 -6.75 -13.81 16.01
N ASP A 49 -7.85 -14.51 16.33
CA ASP A 49 -8.52 -14.38 17.64
C ASP A 49 -9.01 -15.73 18.18
N ASN A 50 -8.22 -16.37 19.06
CA ASN A 50 -8.50 -17.68 19.68
C ASN A 50 -8.48 -17.63 21.21
N GLY A 51 -8.44 -16.45 21.82
CA GLY A 51 -8.25 -16.32 23.27
C GLY A 51 -6.88 -16.82 23.79
N LEU A 52 -5.97 -17.27 22.91
CA LEU A 52 -4.59 -17.68 23.22
C LEU A 52 -3.53 -16.69 22.71
N GLY A 53 -3.92 -15.70 21.89
CA GLY A 53 -3.10 -14.53 21.54
C GLY A 53 -2.01 -14.75 20.50
N ILE A 54 -1.96 -15.89 19.80
CA ILE A 54 -0.96 -16.15 18.76
C ILE A 54 -1.66 -16.33 17.40
N PRO A 55 -1.52 -15.37 16.48
CA PRO A 55 -2.01 -15.52 15.11
C PRO A 55 -1.28 -16.65 14.38
N ALA A 56 -2.00 -17.37 13.51
CA ALA A 56 -1.44 -18.45 12.71
C ALA A 56 -1.96 -18.42 11.26
N ILE A 57 -1.09 -18.75 10.31
CA ILE A 57 -1.42 -18.87 8.89
C ILE A 57 -1.23 -20.33 8.45
N THR A 58 -2.21 -20.86 7.72
CA THR A 58 -2.11 -22.19 7.10
C THR A 58 -2.45 -22.14 5.62
N ARG A 59 -1.82 -22.99 4.81
CA ARG A 59 -2.22 -23.27 3.42
C ARG A 59 -3.11 -24.51 3.30
N SER A 60 -3.43 -25.18 4.41
CA SER A 60 -4.26 -26.38 4.42
C SER A 60 -5.70 -26.04 4.77
N LYS A 61 -6.61 -26.23 3.81
CA LYS A 61 -8.05 -26.07 4.01
C LYS A 61 -8.57 -26.92 5.18
N LYS A 62 -8.06 -28.15 5.33
CA LYS A 62 -8.41 -29.03 6.46
C LYS A 62 -8.07 -28.43 7.82
N ILE A 63 -6.96 -27.71 7.92
CA ILE A 63 -6.56 -27.03 9.16
C ILE A 63 -7.46 -25.81 9.40
N ALA A 64 -7.75 -25.03 8.35
CA ALA A 64 -8.66 -23.90 8.42
C ALA A 64 -10.09 -24.32 8.84
N ASP A 65 -10.62 -25.40 8.26
CA ASP A 65 -11.91 -25.99 8.63
C ASP A 65 -11.92 -26.45 10.09
N SER A 66 -10.80 -27.01 10.57
CA SER A 66 -10.66 -27.36 11.99
C SER A 66 -10.69 -26.13 12.91
N TRP A 67 -10.06 -25.02 12.52
CA TRP A 67 -10.14 -23.76 13.26
C TRP A 67 -11.58 -23.20 13.27
N LEU A 68 -12.26 -23.20 12.12
CA LEU A 68 -13.68 -22.81 12.03
C LEU A 68 -14.57 -23.68 12.92
N SER A 69 -14.36 -25.00 12.95
CA SER A 69 -15.14 -25.91 13.80
C SER A 69 -14.95 -25.66 15.30
N LYS A 70 -13.83 -25.03 15.69
CA LYS A 70 -13.55 -24.60 17.07
C LYS A 70 -14.15 -23.23 17.41
N GLY A 71 -14.88 -22.62 16.47
CA GLY A 71 -15.48 -21.30 16.62
C GLY A 71 -14.48 -20.16 16.48
N TRP A 72 -13.29 -20.42 15.95
CA TRP A 72 -12.29 -19.37 15.77
C TRP A 72 -12.58 -18.54 14.52
N TYR A 73 -12.26 -17.24 14.57
CA TYR A 73 -12.34 -16.40 13.39
C TYR A 73 -11.23 -16.76 12.39
N VAL A 74 -11.64 -17.21 11.19
CA VAL A 74 -10.71 -17.61 10.14
C VAL A 74 -10.95 -16.73 8.91
N GLN A 75 -9.93 -15.94 8.58
CA GLN A 75 -9.92 -15.08 7.41
C GLN A 75 -9.27 -15.79 6.21
N PRO A 76 -9.97 -15.98 5.09
CA PRO A 76 -9.35 -16.45 3.85
C PRO A 76 -8.39 -15.39 3.30
N LEU A 77 -7.22 -15.84 2.83
CA LEU A 77 -6.21 -15.02 2.18
C LEU A 77 -6.11 -15.44 0.72
N TYR A 78 -6.22 -14.46 -0.18
CA TYR A 78 -6.14 -14.64 -1.62
C TYR A 78 -4.78 -14.13 -2.12
N ILE A 79 -4.30 -14.68 -3.23
CA ILE A 79 -3.21 -14.04 -3.96
C ILE A 79 -3.82 -12.78 -4.58
N ALA A 80 -3.15 -11.64 -4.45
CA ALA A 80 -3.55 -10.46 -5.20
C ALA A 80 -3.58 -10.83 -6.68
N GLN A 81 -4.76 -10.76 -7.30
CA GLN A 81 -4.89 -11.01 -8.73
C GLN A 81 -3.87 -10.14 -9.47
N PRO A 82 -3.17 -10.68 -10.48
CA PRO A 82 -2.31 -9.86 -11.32
C PRO A 82 -3.14 -8.69 -11.84
N VAL A 83 -2.72 -7.46 -11.55
CA VAL A 83 -3.38 -6.26 -12.06
C VAL A 83 -3.53 -6.45 -13.57
N HIS A 84 -4.77 -6.37 -14.08
CA HIS A 84 -5.02 -6.52 -15.51
C HIS A 84 -4.22 -5.46 -16.25
N VAL A 85 -3.13 -5.86 -16.87
CA VAL A 85 -2.30 -4.98 -17.67
C VAL A 85 -2.98 -4.84 -19.04
N PRO A 86 -3.39 -3.62 -19.43
CA PRO A 86 -3.98 -3.41 -20.73
C PRO A 86 -3.02 -3.83 -21.85
N GLU A 87 -3.56 -4.28 -22.98
CA GLU A 87 -2.75 -4.57 -24.16
C GLU A 87 -2.02 -3.32 -24.68
N GLU A 88 -0.97 -3.52 -25.46
CA GLU A 88 -0.24 -2.41 -26.09
C GLU A 88 -1.15 -1.61 -27.03
N MET A 89 -1.11 -0.28 -26.91
CA MET A 89 -1.83 0.59 -27.81
C MET A 89 -0.97 0.88 -29.03
N ASN A 90 -1.51 0.61 -30.22
CA ASN A 90 -0.89 0.96 -31.50
C ASN A 90 -1.70 2.04 -32.22
N LEU A 91 -1.10 2.65 -33.26
CA LEU A 91 -1.73 3.75 -33.99
C LEU A 91 -3.07 3.36 -34.65
N ALA A 92 -3.22 2.11 -35.10
CA ALA A 92 -4.46 1.65 -35.74
C ALA A 92 -5.62 1.55 -34.74
N ARG A 93 -5.32 1.11 -33.52
CA ARG A 93 -6.28 1.01 -32.42
C ARG A 93 -6.59 2.37 -31.81
N ALA A 94 -5.57 3.20 -31.60
CA ALA A 94 -5.74 4.59 -31.17
C ALA A 94 -6.60 5.39 -32.17
N GLN A 95 -6.46 5.16 -33.48
CA GLN A 95 -7.30 5.82 -34.47
C GLN A 95 -8.79 5.50 -34.31
N LYS A 96 -9.13 4.27 -33.89
CA LYS A 96 -10.53 3.88 -33.65
C LYS A 96 -11.10 4.55 -32.40
N GLU A 97 -10.25 4.88 -31.42
CA GLU A 97 -10.69 5.43 -30.14
C GLU A 97 -10.68 6.97 -30.10
N VAL A 98 -9.63 7.61 -30.61
CA VAL A 98 -9.45 9.07 -30.56
C VAL A 98 -9.52 9.75 -31.93
N GLY A 99 -9.83 8.98 -32.99
CA GLY A 99 -10.05 9.51 -34.34
C GLY A 99 -8.77 9.79 -35.14
N PHE A 100 -8.91 10.57 -36.22
CA PHE A 100 -7.86 10.73 -37.24
C PHE A 100 -6.80 11.79 -36.91
N ASN A 101 -6.99 12.63 -35.89
CA ASN A 101 -6.02 13.66 -35.53
C ASN A 101 -4.68 13.03 -35.13
N ARG A 102 -3.63 13.35 -35.90
CA ARG A 102 -2.30 12.72 -35.75
C ARG A 102 -1.66 13.02 -34.39
N TYR A 103 -1.80 14.24 -33.88
CA TYR A 103 -1.17 14.66 -32.63
C TYR A 103 -1.85 14.03 -31.41
N ILE A 104 -3.19 14.02 -31.40
CA ILE A 104 -3.98 13.38 -30.34
C ILE A 104 -3.69 11.88 -30.28
N ARG A 105 -3.60 11.24 -31.45
CA ARG A 105 -3.30 9.81 -31.54
C ARG A 105 -1.91 9.45 -31.02
N ALA A 106 -0.89 10.23 -31.38
CA ALA A 106 0.48 10.00 -30.91
C ALA A 106 0.55 10.13 -29.39
N GLY A 107 0.02 11.22 -28.83
CA GLY A 107 -0.01 11.42 -27.38
C GLY A 107 -0.82 10.35 -26.64
N TYR A 108 -1.92 9.86 -27.22
CA TYR A 108 -2.72 8.78 -26.65
C TYR A 108 -1.96 7.44 -26.62
N VAL A 109 -1.26 7.10 -27.71
CA VAL A 109 -0.39 5.91 -27.77
C VAL A 109 0.72 6.00 -26.72
N ASP A 110 1.42 7.13 -26.66
CA ASP A 110 2.54 7.35 -25.75
C ASP A 110 2.08 7.27 -24.29
N GLY A 111 1.00 7.99 -23.94
CA GLY A 111 0.45 7.99 -22.60
C GLY A 111 -0.06 6.61 -22.17
N TRP A 112 -0.78 5.91 -23.05
CA TRP A 112 -1.27 4.56 -22.76
C TRP A 112 -0.13 3.59 -22.51
N ASN A 113 0.88 3.59 -23.39
CA ASN A 113 2.00 2.66 -23.30
C ASN A 113 2.94 3.00 -22.13
N ALA A 114 3.07 4.27 -21.75
CA ALA A 114 3.75 4.67 -20.53
C ALA A 114 3.03 4.13 -19.27
N CYS A 115 1.71 4.30 -19.18
CA CYS A 115 0.92 3.75 -18.08
C CYS A 115 1.01 2.22 -18.02
N ARG A 116 0.89 1.54 -19.18
CA ARG A 116 1.04 0.10 -19.31
C ARG A 116 2.42 -0.38 -18.85
N ALA A 117 3.49 0.31 -19.25
CA ALA A 117 4.85 -0.02 -18.82
C ALA A 117 4.98 0.10 -17.31
N THR A 118 4.44 1.16 -16.70
CA THR A 118 4.43 1.33 -15.24
C THR A 118 3.67 0.18 -14.54
N MET A 119 2.52 -0.23 -15.06
CA MET A 119 1.78 -1.39 -14.53
C MET A 119 2.59 -2.70 -14.62
N LEU A 120 3.29 -2.93 -15.74
CA LEU A 120 4.18 -4.10 -15.89
C LEU A 120 5.40 -4.05 -14.97
N HIS A 121 5.96 -2.86 -14.73
CA HIS A 121 7.06 -2.66 -13.80
C HIS A 121 6.62 -2.93 -12.35
N GLY A 122 5.42 -2.49 -11.96
CA GLY A 122 4.83 -2.76 -10.64
C GLY A 122 4.36 -4.21 -10.44
N ALA A 123 4.06 -4.93 -11.53
CA ALA A 123 3.63 -6.34 -11.48
C ALA A 123 4.78 -7.33 -11.26
N LYS A 124 6.04 -6.91 -11.36
CA LYS A 124 7.14 -7.70 -10.82
C LYS A 124 7.00 -7.69 -9.30
N PRO A 125 6.87 -8.84 -8.60
CA PRO A 125 7.01 -8.83 -7.16
C PRO A 125 8.35 -8.14 -6.90
N VAL A 126 8.36 -7.08 -6.08
CA VAL A 126 9.59 -6.62 -5.46
C VAL A 126 10.05 -7.84 -4.71
N SER A 127 10.95 -8.62 -5.32
CA SER A 127 11.56 -9.74 -4.69
C SER A 127 12.14 -9.14 -3.42
N GLN A 128 11.57 -9.50 -2.28
CA GLN A 128 12.09 -9.16 -0.97
C GLN A 128 13.37 -9.97 -0.71
N THR A 129 14.23 -10.06 -1.72
CA THR A 129 15.65 -10.16 -1.55
C THR A 129 16.12 -8.71 -1.48
N TYR A 130 16.35 -8.24 -0.27
CA TYR A 130 17.23 -7.13 0.06
C TYR A 130 18.63 -7.44 -0.49
N LYS A 131 18.81 -7.51 -1.82
CA LYS A 131 20.11 -7.24 -2.38
C LYS A 131 20.25 -5.73 -2.35
N LEU A 132 20.85 -5.27 -1.24
CA LEU A 132 21.55 -3.99 -1.14
C LEU A 132 22.48 -3.89 -2.35
N ASN A 133 21.94 -3.36 -3.45
CA ASN A 133 22.77 -2.90 -4.55
C ASN A 133 23.51 -1.70 -3.98
N LYS A 134 24.81 -1.88 -3.70
CA LYS A 134 25.76 -0.76 -3.61
C LYS A 134 25.64 0.01 -4.92
N LEU A 135 24.78 1.03 -4.94
CA LEU A 135 24.79 2.04 -5.98
C LEU A 135 25.96 2.97 -5.66
N SER A 136 27.11 2.63 -6.25
CA SER A 136 28.19 3.58 -6.48
C SER A 136 27.67 4.65 -7.43
N GLY A 137 27.23 5.78 -6.88
CA GLY A 137 26.78 6.94 -7.63
C GLY A 137 26.68 8.14 -6.70
N ASN A 138 27.45 9.18 -7.00
CA ASN A 138 27.62 10.40 -6.21
C ASN A 138 26.32 11.25 -6.17
N SER A 139 25.34 10.84 -5.36
CA SER A 139 24.20 11.69 -4.98
C SER A 139 24.39 12.17 -3.54
N PRO A 140 23.98 13.41 -3.21
CA PRO A 140 24.23 14.01 -1.90
C PRO A 140 23.66 13.09 -0.80
N VAL A 141 24.51 12.81 0.19
CA VAL A 141 24.29 11.89 1.29
C VAL A 141 22.97 12.22 1.97
N THR A 142 21.90 11.52 1.59
CA THR A 142 20.70 11.45 2.41
C THR A 142 21.04 10.47 3.51
N PRO A 143 21.04 10.86 4.80
CA PRO A 143 21.46 9.96 5.86
C PRO A 143 20.56 8.72 5.88
N ASP A 144 21.21 7.56 5.96
CA ASP A 144 20.60 6.23 5.93
C ASP A 144 19.47 6.07 6.97
N GLY A 145 18.22 6.25 6.52
CA GLY A 145 17.02 5.73 7.16
C GLY A 145 16.72 6.22 8.59
N TRP A 146 15.68 5.61 9.17
CA TRP A 146 15.26 5.83 10.54
C TRP A 146 16.21 5.12 11.52
N ILE A 147 16.76 5.84 12.49
CA ILE A 147 17.63 5.35 13.56
C ILE A 147 16.77 5.04 14.78
N SER A 148 16.87 3.83 15.34
CA SER A 148 16.13 3.48 16.55
C SER A 148 16.69 4.20 17.78
N CYS A 149 15.81 4.70 18.66
CA CYS A 149 16.24 5.35 19.92
C CYS A 149 16.97 4.39 20.86
N SER A 150 16.72 3.08 20.76
CA SER A 150 17.44 2.06 21.53
C SER A 150 18.85 1.79 20.99
N GLU A 151 19.07 2.03 19.70
CA GLU A 151 20.39 1.90 19.07
C GLU A 151 21.23 3.14 19.35
N ARG A 152 20.65 4.32 19.12
CA ARG A 152 21.34 5.59 19.30
C ARG A 152 20.35 6.72 19.52
N MET A 153 20.58 7.51 20.57
CA MET A 153 19.89 8.78 20.79
C MET A 153 20.52 9.89 19.94
N PRO A 154 19.75 10.90 19.48
CA PRO A 154 20.32 12.08 18.85
C PRO A 154 21.16 12.88 19.86
N ASN A 155 21.96 13.82 19.38
CA ASN A 155 22.72 14.69 20.27
C ASN A 155 21.75 15.58 21.10
N ASP A 156 22.22 16.07 22.25
CA ASP A 156 21.41 16.93 23.12
C ASP A 156 20.90 18.14 22.34
N LYS A 157 19.57 18.33 22.35
CA LYS A 157 18.86 19.41 21.64
C LYS A 157 19.08 19.45 20.14
N GLN A 158 19.46 18.32 19.53
CA GLN A 158 19.50 18.20 18.07
C GLN A 158 18.09 18.04 17.52
N TYR A 159 17.73 18.91 16.58
CA TYR A 159 16.48 18.82 15.83
C TYR A 159 16.54 17.66 14.83
N VAL A 160 15.53 16.80 14.88
CA VAL A 160 15.40 15.57 14.12
C VAL A 160 13.95 15.33 13.73
N TRP A 161 13.73 14.58 12.64
CA TRP A 161 12.43 13.97 12.40
C TRP A 161 12.24 12.80 13.36
N CYS A 162 11.13 12.78 14.09
CA CYS A 162 10.80 11.76 15.08
C CYS A 162 9.65 10.87 14.59
N TRP A 163 9.70 9.58 14.92
CA TRP A 163 8.58 8.65 14.82
C TRP A 163 8.10 8.28 16.23
N GLY A 164 6.87 8.65 16.58
CA GLY A 164 6.34 8.48 17.94
C GLY A 164 5.03 9.20 18.17
N LYS A 165 4.73 9.56 19.41
CA LYS A 165 3.47 10.24 19.78
C LYS A 165 3.73 11.57 20.49
N SER A 166 3.46 12.69 19.83
CA SER A 166 3.38 13.99 20.52
C SER A 166 2.08 14.11 21.34
N TYR A 167 2.12 14.77 22.51
CA TYR A 167 0.92 15.08 23.27
C TYR A 167 0.27 16.37 22.74
N GLY A 168 -0.70 16.24 21.83
CA GLY A 168 -1.44 17.35 21.20
C GLY A 168 -2.68 16.89 20.41
N TRP A 169 -3.32 17.80 19.66
CA TRP A 169 -4.61 17.59 18.96
C TRP A 169 -4.60 16.56 17.82
N THR A 170 -3.43 16.07 17.43
CA THR A 170 -3.27 14.99 16.47
C THR A 170 -2.19 14.06 16.98
N GLU A 171 -2.55 12.78 17.16
CA GLU A 171 -1.57 11.71 17.35
C GLU A 171 -0.78 11.57 16.04
N CYS A 172 0.19 12.47 15.82
CA CYS A 172 1.06 12.43 14.65
C CYS A 172 2.11 11.34 14.87
N ASP A 173 2.06 10.27 14.06
CA ASP A 173 3.08 9.21 14.06
C ASP A 173 4.46 9.72 13.64
N THR A 174 4.54 10.92 13.06
CA THR A 174 5.78 11.56 12.62
C THR A 174 5.73 13.06 12.90
N PHE A 175 6.74 13.63 13.58
CA PHE A 175 6.85 15.08 13.86
C PHE A 175 8.31 15.53 13.97
N GLU A 176 8.60 16.82 13.77
CA GLU A 176 9.91 17.38 14.10
C GLU A 176 10.05 17.52 15.61
N GLY A 177 11.19 17.12 16.16
CA GLY A 177 11.41 17.16 17.60
C GLY A 177 12.88 17.09 17.98
N TYR A 178 13.15 17.17 19.27
CA TYR A 178 14.50 17.02 19.82
C TYR A 178 14.46 16.28 21.16
N TYR A 179 15.61 15.71 21.52
CA TYR A 179 15.82 15.08 22.82
C TYR A 179 16.58 16.02 23.76
N ASP A 180 16.03 16.24 24.96
CA ASP A 180 16.65 17.00 26.04
C ASP A 180 17.27 16.02 27.05
N CYS A 181 18.58 15.85 26.97
CA CYS A 181 19.35 14.95 27.84
C CYS A 181 19.27 15.38 29.31
N SER A 182 19.18 16.69 29.58
CA SER A 182 19.14 17.22 30.94
C SER A 182 17.84 16.86 31.67
N ARG A 183 16.75 16.68 30.91
CA ARG A 183 15.43 16.30 31.42
C ARG A 183 15.06 14.86 31.13
N ASN A 184 15.89 14.14 30.37
CA ASN A 184 15.63 12.80 29.84
C ASN A 184 14.24 12.72 29.18
N LYS A 185 13.94 13.71 28.32
CA LYS A 185 12.61 13.92 27.73
C LYS A 185 12.69 14.34 26.26
N TRP A 186 11.67 13.93 25.51
CA TRP A 186 11.47 14.36 24.12
C TRP A 186 10.53 15.55 24.06
N TRP A 187 10.79 16.42 23.08
CA TRP A 187 9.97 17.58 22.76
C TRP A 187 9.61 17.56 21.28
N ALA A 188 8.36 17.80 20.96
CA ALA A 188 7.87 18.04 19.62
C ALA A 188 7.86 19.55 19.34
N VAL A 189 8.30 19.92 18.15
CA VAL A 189 8.21 21.29 17.63
C VAL A 189 6.87 21.42 16.92
N THR A 190 6.02 22.33 17.40
CA THR A 190 4.69 22.59 16.84
C THR A 190 4.54 24.07 16.52
N ASP A 191 3.49 24.42 15.77
CA ASP A 191 3.14 25.82 15.45
C ASP A 191 2.88 26.67 16.71
N ASN A 192 2.48 26.03 17.83
CA ASN A 192 2.17 26.70 19.09
C ASN A 192 3.34 26.68 20.10
N GLY A 193 4.50 26.14 19.71
CA GLY A 193 5.69 26.02 20.55
C GLY A 193 6.14 24.57 20.77
N GLU A 194 6.92 24.36 21.83
CA GLU A 194 7.49 23.06 22.17
C GLU A 194 6.58 22.29 23.13
N GLU A 195 6.13 21.10 22.72
CA GLU A 195 5.25 20.24 23.51
C GLU A 195 5.95 18.94 23.91
N PRO A 196 5.66 18.35 25.09
CA PRO A 196 6.26 17.08 25.47
C PRO A 196 5.86 15.95 24.51
N ALA A 197 6.86 15.23 24.00
CA ALA A 197 6.64 14.04 23.19
C ALA A 197 6.79 12.77 24.02
N SER A 198 6.00 11.76 23.67
CA SER A 198 5.98 10.43 24.27
C SER A 198 6.22 9.34 23.23
N LYS A 199 6.77 8.22 23.67
CA LYS A 199 6.93 7.02 22.82
C LYS A 199 7.67 7.29 21.49
N VAL A 200 8.68 8.16 21.49
CA VAL A 200 9.58 8.28 20.33
C VAL A 200 10.37 6.98 20.22
N THR A 201 10.23 6.30 19.09
CA THR A 201 10.87 5.00 18.83
C THR A 201 12.01 5.10 17.84
N HIS A 202 11.90 6.00 16.85
CA HIS A 202 12.90 6.22 15.82
C HIS A 202 13.07 7.70 15.52
N TRP A 203 14.22 8.08 14.99
CA TRP A 203 14.48 9.43 14.50
C TRP A 203 15.33 9.41 13.23
N MET A 204 15.32 10.50 12.46
CA MET A 204 16.26 10.71 11.36
C MET A 204 16.71 12.18 11.33
N PRO A 205 17.94 12.46 10.87
CA PRO A 205 18.41 13.84 10.75
C PRO A 205 17.57 14.63 9.74
N LEU A 206 17.39 15.92 10.01
CA LEU A 206 16.75 16.82 9.06
C LEU A 206 17.60 16.96 7.78
N PRO A 207 16.99 17.10 6.60
CA PRO A 207 17.73 17.31 5.37
C PRO A 207 18.50 18.64 5.44
N GLU A 208 19.70 18.66 4.86
CA GLU A 208 20.43 19.93 4.72
C GLU A 208 19.59 20.88 3.85
N PRO A 209 19.49 22.17 4.21
CA PRO A 209 18.77 23.14 3.41
C PRO A 209 19.35 23.17 1.99
N PRO A 210 18.51 23.29 0.94
CA PRO A 210 18.99 23.35 -0.42
C PRO A 210 19.96 24.53 -0.55
N GLN A 211 21.20 24.25 -0.94
CA GLN A 211 22.19 25.29 -1.19
C GLN A 211 21.73 26.08 -2.41
N GLU A 212 21.41 27.36 -2.23
CA GLU A 212 21.15 28.27 -3.33
C GLU A 212 22.39 28.31 -4.24
N VAL A 213 22.22 27.83 -5.46
CA VAL A 213 23.23 27.95 -6.50
C VAL A 213 23.31 29.44 -6.83
N LYS A 214 24.35 30.11 -6.33
CA LYS A 214 24.69 31.49 -6.72
C LYS A 214 25.03 31.60 -8.20
#